data_AF-A0A973GU55-F1
#
_entry.id   AF-A0A973GU55-F1
#
_cell.length_a   1.000
_cell.length_b   1.000
_cell.length_c   1.000
_cell.angle_alpha   90.00
_cell.angle_beta   90.00
_cell.angle_gamma   90.00
#
_symmetry.space_group_name_H-M   'P 1'
#
loop_
_entity.id
_entity.type
_entity.pdbx_description
1 polymer ?
#
loop_
_entity_poly.entity_id
_entity_poly.type
_entity_poly.pdbx_seq_one_letter_code
_entity_poly.pdbx_strand_id
1 'polypeptide(L)' 'RREANERARWVEFVEIATDPAFEKEFMQAMHIPHMKDKFPNVKELLAKKGSSVEIKG' A
#
# COMPACT_ATOMS: atom_id res chain seq x y z
N ARG A 1 -15.47 6.65 24.63
CA ARG A 1 -15.79 5.25 25.02
C ARG A 1 -17.00 4.70 24.26
N ARG A 2 -18.17 5.37 24.25
CA ARG A 2 -19.36 4.92 23.50
C ARG A 2 -19.11 4.69 22.00
N GLU A 3 -18.54 5.68 21.33
CA GLU A 3 -18.26 5.61 19.88
C GLU A 3 -17.32 4.45 19.50
N ALA A 4 -16.27 4.21 20.29
CA ALA A 4 -15.35 3.09 20.06
C ALA A 4 -16.08 1.73 20.15
N ASN A 5 -17.00 1.57 21.11
CA ASN A 5 -17.81 0.35 21.27
C ASN A 5 -18.81 0.17 20.12
N GLU A 6 -19.35 1.28 19.61
CA GLU A 6 -20.21 1.24 18.43
C GLU A 6 -19.40 0.83 17.20
N ARG A 7 -18.26 1.49 16.93
CA ARG A 7 -17.36 1.21 15.80
C ARG A 7 -16.84 -0.22 15.79
N ALA A 8 -16.50 -0.78 16.95
CA ALA A 8 -16.02 -2.16 17.08
C ALA A 8 -17.02 -3.21 16.53
N ARG A 9 -18.33 -2.93 16.55
CA ARG A 9 -19.36 -3.82 15.98
C ARG A 9 -19.39 -3.82 14.45
N TRP A 10 -18.73 -2.86 13.81
CA TRP A 10 -18.66 -2.71 12.36
C TRP A 10 -17.30 -3.10 11.78
N VAL A 11 -16.35 -3.51 12.62
CA VAL A 11 -15.03 -3.96 12.16
C VAL A 11 -15.13 -5.42 11.75
N GLU A 12 -14.77 -5.69 10.50
CA GLU A 12 -14.58 -7.04 9.99
C GLU A 12 -13.12 -7.46 10.21
N PHE A 13 -12.92 -8.61 10.85
CA PHE A 13 -11.59 -9.19 11.00
C PHE A 13 -11.22 -9.92 9.71
N VAL A 14 -10.07 -9.56 9.13
CA VAL A 14 -9.51 -10.21 7.95
C VAL A 14 -8.31 -11.04 8.37
N GLU A 15 -8.39 -12.35 8.19
CA GLU A 15 -7.28 -13.27 8.44
C GLU A 15 -6.33 -13.30 7.24
N ILE A 16 -5.39 -12.38 7.23
CA ILE A 16 -4.48 -12.18 6.10
C ILE A 16 -3.64 -13.42 5.75
N ALA A 17 -3.29 -14.25 6.75
CA ALA A 17 -2.47 -15.43 6.56
C ALA A 17 -3.14 -16.53 5.71
N THR A 18 -4.48 -16.53 5.63
CA THR A 18 -5.25 -17.51 4.86
C THR A 18 -5.80 -16.92 3.56
N ASP A 19 -5.60 -15.62 3.32
CA ASP A 19 -6.05 -14.94 2.12
C ASP A 19 -5.15 -15.31 0.91
N PRO A 20 -5.68 -15.99 -0.12
CA PRO A 20 -4.90 -16.40 -1.28
C PRO A 20 -4.38 -15.23 -2.13
N ALA A 21 -4.97 -14.03 -2.00
CA ALA A 21 -4.49 -12.84 -2.70
C ALA A 21 -3.30 -12.18 -1.98
N PHE A 22 -3.14 -12.40 -0.67
CA PHE A 22 -2.16 -11.68 0.13
C PHE A 22 -0.72 -11.91 -0.35
N GLU A 23 -0.33 -13.17 -0.58
CA GLU A 23 1.04 -13.50 -1.00
C GLU A 23 1.41 -12.76 -2.29
N LYS A 24 0.48 -12.75 -3.25
CA LYS A 24 0.68 -12.11 -4.55
C LYS A 24 0.78 -10.58 -4.42
N GLU A 25 -0.08 -9.95 -3.64
CA GLU A 25 -0.03 -8.49 -3.44
C GLU A 25 1.22 -8.09 -2.65
N PHE A 26 1.60 -8.89 -1.64
CA PHE A 26 2.83 -8.69 -0.88
C PHE A 26 4.07 -8.76 -1.77
N MET A 27 4.18 -9.77 -2.65
CA MET A 27 5.28 -9.88 -3.60
C MET A 27 5.37 -8.68 -4.56
N GLN A 28 4.23 -8.12 -4.98
CA GLN A 28 4.21 -6.92 -5.81
C GLN A 28 4.70 -5.69 -5.03
N ALA A 29 4.33 -5.59 -3.75
CA ALA A 29 4.72 -4.50 -2.87
C ALA A 29 6.20 -4.51 -2.44
N MET A 30 6.90 -5.64 -2.59
CA MET A 30 8.34 -5.73 -2.32
C MET A 30 9.22 -4.94 -3.31
N HIS A 31 8.72 -4.64 -4.50
CA HIS A 31 9.43 -3.80 -5.46
C HIS A 31 9.29 -2.33 -5.09
N ILE A 32 10.35 -1.53 -5.29
CA ILE A 32 10.30 -0.09 -5.00
C ILE A 32 9.95 0.67 -6.29
N PRO A 33 8.88 1.49 -6.30
CA PRO A 33 7.93 1.76 -5.21
C PRO A 33 6.79 0.73 -5.09
N HIS A 34 6.49 0.03 -6.19
CA HIS A 34 5.63 -1.16 -6.28
C HIS A 34 5.92 -1.82 -7.64
N MET A 35 5.57 -3.09 -7.81
CA MET A 35 5.82 -3.79 -9.08
C MET A 35 4.89 -3.32 -10.20
N LYS A 36 3.64 -2.95 -9.86
CA LYS A 36 2.58 -2.62 -10.83
C LYS A 36 1.90 -1.28 -10.57
N ASP A 37 1.90 -0.81 -9.33
CA ASP A 37 1.08 0.33 -8.95
C ASP A 37 1.84 1.61 -9.24
N LYS A 38 1.10 2.62 -9.71
CA LYS A 38 1.68 3.91 -10.07
C LYS A 38 1.77 4.78 -8.83
N PHE A 39 2.94 5.40 -8.64
CA PHE A 39 3.20 6.34 -7.55
C PHE A 39 3.43 7.75 -8.11
N PRO A 40 2.39 8.43 -8.64
CA PRO A 40 2.54 9.73 -9.28
C PRO A 40 3.11 10.78 -8.33
N ASN A 41 2.66 10.81 -7.07
CA ASN A 41 3.16 11.75 -6.06
C ASN A 41 4.66 11.56 -5.76
N VAL A 42 5.15 10.32 -5.80
CA VAL A 42 6.57 10.04 -5.57
C VAL A 42 7.40 10.48 -6.78
N LYS A 43 6.90 10.25 -8.00
CA LYS A 43 7.53 10.75 -9.23
C LYS A 43 7.66 12.28 -9.23
N GLU A 44 6.60 12.99 -8.86
CA GLU A 44 6.62 14.45 -8.73
C GLU A 44 7.61 14.93 -7.66
N LEU A 45 7.66 14.24 -6.51
CA LEU A 45 8.58 14.56 -5.43
C LEU A 45 10.04 14.39 -5.84
N LEU A 46 10.38 13.30 -6.55
CA LEU A 46 11.73 13.05 -7.05
C LEU A 46 12.16 14.09 -8.09
N ALA A 47 11.25 14.45 -9.01
CA ALA A 47 11.50 15.50 -10.01
C ALA A 47 11.78 16.85 -9.34
N LYS A 48 10.97 17.24 -8.34
CA LYS A 48 11.17 18.48 -7.58
C LYS A 48 12.49 18.50 -6.82
N LYS A 49 12.97 17.35 -6.37
CA LYS A 49 14.24 17.19 -5.66
C LYS A 49 15.46 17.10 -6.59
N GLY A 50 15.26 17.10 -7.91
CA GLY A 50 16.35 16.95 -8.88
C GLY A 50 17.02 15.58 -8.81
N SER A 51 16.32 14.55 -8.32
CA SER A 51 16.87 13.20 -8.19
C SER A 51 17.02 12.55 -9.57
N SER A 52 18.12 11.83 -9.79
CA SER A 52 18.37 11.05 -11.02
C SER A 52 17.70 9.66 -11.00
N VAL A 53 16.92 9.36 -9.96
CA VAL A 53 16.28 8.05 -9.79
C VAL A 53 15.01 7.96 -10.65
N GLU A 54 15.00 7.01 -11.57
CA GLU A 54 13.82 6.67 -12.38
C GLU A 54 12.94 5.65 -11.65
N ILE A 55 11.68 6.02 -11.42
CA ILE A 55 10.65 5.09 -10.96
C ILE A 55 10.08 4.37 -12.17
N LYS A 56 10.24 3.04 -12.22
CA LYS A 56 9.54 2.18 -13.17
C LYS A 56 8.20 1.78 -12.57
N GLY A 57 7.10 2.22 -13.20
CA GLY A 57 5.72 1.93 -12.83
C GLY A 57 4.76 2.33 -13.95
#